data_AF-A0AAX7UMJ5-F1
#
_entry.id   AF-A0AAX7UMJ5-F1
#
_cell.length_a   1.000
_cell.length_b   1.000
_cell.length_c   1.000
_cell.angle_alpha   90.00
_cell.angle_beta   90.00
_cell.angle_gamma   90.00
#
_symmetry.space_group_name_H-M   'P 1'
#
loop_
_entity.id
_entity.type
_entity.pdbx_description
1 polymer ?
#
loop_
_entity_poly.entity_id
_entity_poly.type
_entity_poly.pdbx_seq_one_letter_code
_entity_poly.pdbx_strand_id
1 'polypeptide(L)'
;MKSLMCLLASVRAASPFPLNCGSVRKRTSVEFGSNTARCLQITRGTDLKLMSEAAVPLLRKRDTGPSWDRTGRRTAPQKAPGAALSPYIPYTKPQSKAAALFDIQSLFEEDVIAELCSRLQAFPRSDRAEGLASLLGACVEFGLEAHNPPVLTLMNECLELLSNRDIGVAQLCRLGEVVCALEGRRSRVLTEVLDCVCAAVEEDVVSPSEAVMVYSLLTRFCEPASQQQTRILSALHTDTRRLVHRLKAGQVSDILQSLLKLQQTQAVSLVLRLSHRASRVFKAFRDDEIMKVLTALMTLEQHDGELVAAMEKHLPGRLEKCDPELIGAIVEYCVQMRCRSEPLFEAVAENFVRHAENHTTLQIAKQIVAMGRLNYLPQCSSQMFKKLESILSERFSQFQPRSLVDVMHACIHLERFPLNYMTKVFSPHFLQKLQGGATGQKHTGAADTAPPLHHVRVHILLGSQTALLSSREEVFLSRPGL
;
A
#
# COMPACT_ATOMS: atom_id res chain seq x y z
N MET A 1 31.27 8.30 -52.23
CA MET A 1 30.27 8.81 -51.27
C MET A 1 30.82 8.79 -49.86
N LYS A 2 31.73 9.72 -49.55
CA LYS A 2 32.28 9.98 -48.21
C LYS A 2 31.83 11.39 -47.83
N SER A 3 30.64 11.51 -47.24
CA SER A 3 30.22 12.68 -46.46
C SER A 3 28.85 12.40 -45.84
N LEU A 4 28.81 11.66 -44.73
CA LEU A 4 27.65 11.64 -43.83
C LEU A 4 28.00 11.12 -42.40
N MET A 5 29.28 11.11 -42.02
CA MET A 5 29.75 10.59 -40.71
C MET A 5 30.18 11.68 -39.72
N CYS A 6 29.70 12.92 -39.87
CA CYS A 6 30.11 14.05 -39.01
C CYS A 6 28.96 14.81 -38.31
N LEU A 7 27.75 14.25 -38.20
CA LEU A 7 26.61 14.95 -37.56
C LEU A 7 26.10 14.32 -36.25
N LEU A 8 26.82 13.37 -35.65
CA LEU A 8 26.46 12.79 -34.33
C LEU A 8 27.51 13.00 -33.23
N ALA A 9 28.37 14.01 -33.38
CA ALA A 9 29.34 14.38 -32.35
C ALA A 9 29.29 15.88 -32.08
N SER A 10 28.21 16.37 -31.45
CA SER A 10 28.20 17.59 -30.62
C SER A 10 26.78 17.93 -30.16
N VAL A 11 26.33 17.34 -29.05
CA VAL A 11 25.50 18.03 -28.05
C VAL A 11 25.83 17.40 -26.69
N ARG A 12 26.97 17.80 -26.12
CA ARG A 12 27.29 17.57 -24.71
C ARG A 12 27.88 18.87 -24.15
N ALA A 13 27.34 19.27 -23.01
CA ALA A 13 27.74 20.37 -22.12
C ALA A 13 27.04 21.73 -22.32
N ALA A 14 26.18 22.08 -21.36
CA ALA A 14 26.25 23.23 -20.42
C ALA A 14 24.83 23.52 -19.90
N SER A 15 24.54 23.60 -18.59
CA SER A 15 24.94 24.71 -17.70
C SER A 15 24.43 24.42 -16.24
N PRO A 16 24.58 25.30 -15.21
CA PRO A 16 25.40 25.04 -14.03
C PRO A 16 24.69 25.23 -12.66
N PHE A 17 25.48 25.08 -11.57
CA PHE A 17 25.34 25.58 -10.17
C PHE A 17 25.16 24.54 -9.04
N PRO A 18 25.70 24.83 -7.84
CA PRO A 18 26.57 23.91 -7.11
C PRO A 18 26.06 23.60 -5.71
N LEU A 19 26.38 22.43 -5.14
CA LEU A 19 26.47 22.32 -3.68
C LEU A 19 27.66 21.46 -3.26
N ASN A 20 28.46 22.12 -2.44
CA ASN A 20 29.62 21.71 -1.70
C ASN A 20 29.20 20.77 -0.55
N CYS A 21 29.88 19.64 -0.36
CA CYS A 21 30.13 19.05 0.96
C CYS A 21 31.10 17.86 0.88
N GLY A 22 32.34 18.10 1.33
CA GLY A 22 33.01 17.30 2.36
C GLY A 22 33.23 15.80 2.15
N SER A 23 34.35 15.46 1.51
CA SER A 23 35.36 14.46 1.91
C SER A 23 34.95 13.13 2.61
N VAL A 24 35.10 12.05 1.83
CA VAL A 24 35.85 10.80 2.14
C VAL A 24 35.23 9.77 3.10
N ARG A 25 34.78 8.64 2.54
CA ARG A 25 35.59 7.39 2.54
C ARG A 25 35.21 6.43 1.40
N LYS A 26 36.21 6.11 0.58
CA LYS A 26 36.22 5.19 -0.56
C LYS A 26 35.78 3.77 -0.17
N ARG A 27 35.00 3.12 -1.05
CA ARG A 27 35.19 1.69 -1.41
C ARG A 27 34.67 1.43 -2.84
N THR A 28 35.67 1.25 -3.71
CA THR A 28 35.74 0.43 -4.94
C THR A 28 34.55 0.38 -5.91
N SER A 29 34.80 1.00 -7.05
CA SER A 29 34.16 0.85 -8.37
C SER A 29 33.94 -0.61 -8.79
N VAL A 30 32.75 -0.89 -9.33
CA VAL A 30 32.55 -1.94 -10.34
C VAL A 30 31.89 -1.27 -11.54
N GLU A 31 32.67 -1.16 -12.61
CA GLU A 31 32.25 -0.66 -13.92
C GLU A 31 31.27 -1.66 -14.55
N PHE A 32 30.05 -1.22 -14.86
CA PHE A 32 29.16 -1.97 -15.76
C PHE A 32 29.48 -1.58 -17.21
N GLY A 33 30.43 -2.30 -17.78
CA GLY A 33 30.63 -2.36 -19.22
C GLY A 33 29.59 -3.27 -19.86
N SER A 34 28.83 -2.73 -20.82
CA SER A 34 28.00 -3.50 -21.75
C SER A 34 28.85 -4.54 -22.45
N ASN A 35 28.54 -5.82 -22.30
CA ASN A 35 28.89 -6.84 -23.27
C ASN A 35 27.78 -7.89 -23.36
N THR A 36 27.29 -8.03 -24.58
CA THR A 36 26.49 -9.12 -25.12
C THR A 36 27.06 -10.48 -24.70
N ALA A 37 26.29 -11.25 -23.93
CA ALA A 37 26.63 -12.64 -23.61
C ALA A 37 25.68 -13.59 -24.33
N ARG A 38 26.28 -14.30 -25.28
CA ARG A 38 25.73 -15.42 -26.04
C ARG A 38 25.20 -16.50 -25.11
N CYS A 39 24.04 -17.03 -25.49
CA CYS A 39 23.50 -18.31 -25.05
C CYS A 39 24.53 -19.43 -25.36
N LEU A 40 24.91 -20.20 -24.35
CA LEU A 40 25.70 -21.42 -24.51
C LEU A 40 25.00 -22.55 -23.75
N GLN A 41 24.39 -23.43 -24.53
CA GLN A 41 23.91 -24.74 -24.12
C GLN A 41 25.10 -25.58 -23.65
N ILE A 42 24.96 -26.25 -22.51
CA ILE A 42 25.78 -27.41 -22.15
C ILE A 42 24.84 -28.56 -21.84
N THR A 43 24.75 -29.48 -22.80
CA THR A 43 24.30 -30.86 -22.63
C THR A 43 25.32 -31.65 -21.82
N ARG A 44 24.89 -32.45 -20.83
CA ARG A 44 25.44 -33.79 -20.54
C ARG A 44 24.54 -34.53 -19.55
N GLY A 45 24.02 -35.67 -19.98
CA GLY A 45 23.40 -36.67 -19.12
C GLY A 45 24.33 -37.84 -18.79
N THR A 46 23.77 -38.79 -18.03
CA THR A 46 24.24 -40.15 -17.66
C THR A 46 25.37 -40.25 -16.63
N ASP A 47 25.38 -41.15 -15.64
CA ASP A 47 24.42 -42.06 -14.97
C ASP A 47 25.20 -42.83 -13.86
N LEU A 48 24.49 -43.62 -13.03
CA LEU A 48 24.93 -44.61 -12.00
C LEU A 48 25.16 -44.10 -10.56
N LYS A 49 24.26 -44.43 -9.59
CA LYS A 49 24.07 -45.70 -8.82
C LYS A 49 25.15 -45.88 -7.73
N LEU A 50 24.92 -46.30 -6.48
CA LEU A 50 23.86 -47.06 -5.80
C LEU A 50 24.15 -46.93 -4.27
N MET A 51 23.14 -47.01 -3.39
CA MET A 51 23.12 -47.84 -2.17
C MET A 51 21.76 -47.67 -1.44
N SER A 52 20.97 -48.75 -1.51
CA SER A 52 19.85 -49.18 -0.63
C SER A 52 20.38 -49.37 0.81
N GLU A 53 19.66 -49.49 1.94
CA GLU A 53 18.37 -50.12 2.31
C GLU A 53 18.18 -49.75 3.81
N ALA A 54 16.99 -49.58 4.41
CA ALA A 54 16.18 -50.67 4.95
C ALA A 54 14.86 -50.14 5.58
N ALA A 55 13.88 -51.04 5.68
CA ALA A 55 12.45 -50.81 5.88
C ALA A 55 11.94 -51.01 7.34
N VAL A 56 10.93 -50.21 7.74
CA VAL A 56 9.55 -50.53 8.21
C VAL A 56 9.38 -51.75 9.17
N PRO A 57 8.60 -51.66 10.31
CA PRO A 57 7.13 -51.80 10.22
C PRO A 57 6.19 -51.10 11.24
N LEU A 58 4.95 -50.95 10.75
CA LEU A 58 3.67 -50.62 11.41
C LEU A 58 3.12 -51.77 12.28
N LEU A 59 2.42 -51.47 13.39
CA LEU A 59 1.26 -52.22 13.96
C LEU A 59 0.82 -51.48 15.26
N ARG A 60 -0.40 -50.94 15.46
CA ARG A 60 -1.78 -51.47 15.61
C ARG A 60 -2.26 -51.42 17.09
N LYS A 61 -3.44 -50.79 17.29
CA LYS A 61 -4.43 -50.83 18.41
C LYS A 61 -4.15 -51.74 19.62
N ARG A 62 -4.44 -51.26 20.86
CA ARG A 62 -5.67 -51.59 21.63
C ARG A 62 -5.78 -50.87 22.99
N ASP A 63 -7.04 -50.73 23.39
CA ASP A 63 -7.63 -50.22 24.63
C ASP A 63 -7.13 -50.86 25.94
N THR A 64 -7.23 -50.14 27.06
CA THR A 64 -7.74 -50.64 28.36
C THR A 64 -8.04 -49.47 29.30
N GLY A 65 -9.28 -49.42 29.83
CA GLY A 65 -9.63 -48.60 30.99
C GLY A 65 -9.10 -49.18 32.30
N PRO A 66 -9.38 -48.55 33.45
CA PRO A 66 -10.49 -49.08 34.24
C PRO A 66 -11.37 -48.03 34.95
N SER A 67 -12.59 -48.50 35.23
CA SER A 67 -13.69 -47.90 35.98
C SER A 67 -13.42 -47.73 37.47
N TRP A 68 -14.11 -46.79 38.10
CA TRP A 68 -14.69 -47.01 39.42
C TRP A 68 -16.09 -46.39 39.49
N ASP A 69 -17.07 -47.24 39.79
CA ASP A 69 -18.41 -46.89 40.27
C ASP A 69 -18.50 -47.40 41.72
N ARG A 70 -19.00 -46.56 42.63
CA ARG A 70 -19.87 -46.98 43.75
C ARG A 70 -20.55 -45.79 44.43
N THR A 71 -21.83 -45.67 44.11
CA THR A 71 -22.99 -45.25 44.92
C THR A 71 -22.80 -45.01 46.42
N GLY A 72 -23.44 -43.93 46.94
CA GLY A 72 -24.01 -43.96 48.29
C GLY A 72 -24.40 -42.65 48.98
N ARG A 73 -25.67 -42.26 48.82
CA ARG A 73 -26.58 -41.69 49.86
C ARG A 73 -26.60 -40.16 50.13
N ARG A 74 -27.86 -39.67 50.17
CA ARG A 74 -28.39 -38.30 50.30
C ARG A 74 -28.08 -37.63 51.64
N THR A 75 -27.95 -36.30 51.64
CA THR A 75 -28.72 -35.35 52.49
C THR A 75 -28.59 -33.93 51.94
N ALA A 76 -29.72 -33.21 51.87
CA ALA A 76 -29.84 -31.82 51.41
C ALA A 76 -29.37 -30.80 52.46
N PRO A 77 -29.09 -29.55 52.04
CA PRO A 77 -29.50 -28.42 52.86
C PRO A 77 -30.27 -27.34 52.06
N GLN A 78 -31.48 -27.10 52.57
CA GLN A 78 -32.24 -25.85 52.73
C GLN A 78 -31.95 -24.62 51.84
N LYS A 79 -33.02 -24.19 51.17
CA LYS A 79 -33.29 -22.84 50.65
C LYS A 79 -33.38 -21.79 51.77
N ALA A 80 -32.88 -20.59 51.49
CA ALA A 80 -33.29 -19.31 52.08
C ALA A 80 -33.47 -18.26 50.94
N PRO A 81 -34.27 -17.20 51.13
CA PRO A 81 -35.26 -16.73 50.16
C PRO A 81 -34.72 -15.69 49.15
N GLY A 82 -35.42 -15.62 48.01
CA GLY A 82 -35.06 -14.78 46.86
C GLY A 82 -35.34 -13.29 47.04
N ALA A 83 -34.41 -12.48 46.52
CA ALA A 83 -34.71 -11.14 46.03
C ALA A 83 -35.30 -11.29 44.62
N ALA A 84 -36.56 -10.92 44.45
CA ALA A 84 -37.22 -10.89 43.15
C ALA A 84 -36.55 -9.85 42.24
N LEU A 85 -35.75 -10.32 41.28
CA LEU A 85 -35.42 -9.53 40.11
C LEU A 85 -36.71 -9.33 39.30
N SER A 86 -37.08 -8.07 39.13
CA SER A 86 -38.21 -7.63 38.30
C SER A 86 -38.12 -8.26 36.90
N PRO A 87 -39.21 -8.79 36.31
CA PRO A 87 -39.15 -9.38 34.98
C PRO A 87 -38.83 -8.31 33.93
N TYR A 88 -37.75 -8.54 33.19
CA TYR A 88 -37.39 -7.78 32.00
C TYR A 88 -38.53 -7.88 30.97
N ILE A 89 -39.19 -6.76 30.70
CA ILE A 89 -40.16 -6.63 29.61
C ILE A 89 -39.35 -6.32 28.34
N PRO A 90 -39.38 -7.17 27.29
CA PRO A 90 -38.68 -6.85 26.06
C PRO A 90 -39.40 -5.69 25.35
N TYR A 91 -38.65 -4.63 25.05
CA TYR A 91 -39.12 -3.49 24.25
C TYR A 91 -39.76 -3.97 22.94
N THR A 92 -41.02 -3.57 22.73
CA THR A 92 -41.75 -3.72 21.48
C THR A 92 -41.09 -2.87 20.38
N LYS A 93 -40.97 -3.45 19.18
CA LYS A 93 -40.42 -2.83 17.96
C LYS A 93 -40.93 -1.40 17.73
N PRO A 94 -40.07 -0.42 17.36
CA PRO A 94 -40.54 0.89 16.92
C PRO A 94 -41.23 0.80 15.57
N GLN A 95 -42.43 1.39 15.49
CA GLN A 95 -43.08 1.73 14.23
C GLN A 95 -42.35 2.93 13.61
N SER A 96 -41.88 2.76 12.37
CA SER A 96 -41.26 3.79 11.53
C SER A 96 -39.88 4.32 11.98
N LYS A 97 -38.94 4.36 11.03
CA LYS A 97 -37.55 4.86 11.17
C LYS A 97 -37.48 6.31 11.67
N ALA A 98 -38.54 7.09 11.48
CA ALA A 98 -38.65 8.47 11.96
C ALA A 98 -38.97 8.55 13.46
N ALA A 99 -39.83 7.67 14.01
CA ALA A 99 -40.18 7.70 15.44
C ALA A 99 -39.02 7.26 16.33
N ALA A 100 -38.22 6.28 15.87
CA ALA A 100 -36.99 5.88 16.57
C ALA A 100 -35.93 6.99 16.61
N LEU A 101 -35.89 7.88 15.61
CA LEU A 101 -35.00 9.05 15.63
C LEU A 101 -35.47 10.11 16.65
N PHE A 102 -36.78 10.31 16.78
CA PHE A 102 -37.35 11.23 17.78
C PHE A 102 -37.14 10.73 19.23
N ASP A 103 -37.27 9.42 19.49
CA ASP A 103 -37.00 8.82 20.83
C ASP A 103 -35.52 8.84 21.23
N ILE A 104 -34.60 8.95 20.27
CA ILE A 104 -33.15 8.98 20.54
C ILE A 104 -32.67 10.43 20.70
N GLN A 105 -33.28 11.40 20.01
CA GLN A 105 -32.97 12.81 20.22
C GLN A 105 -33.36 13.30 21.62
N SER A 106 -34.39 12.72 22.25
CA SER A 106 -34.72 12.98 23.67
C SER A 106 -33.67 12.50 24.66
N LEU A 107 -32.71 11.64 24.25
CA LEU A 107 -31.57 11.25 25.10
C LEU A 107 -30.48 12.34 25.17
N PHE A 108 -30.53 13.34 24.28
CA PHE A 108 -29.62 14.48 24.25
C PHE A 108 -30.25 15.75 24.86
N GLU A 109 -31.30 15.58 25.66
CA GLU A 109 -31.81 16.65 26.52
C GLU A 109 -30.75 17.06 27.55
N GLU A 110 -30.68 18.35 27.85
CA GLU A 110 -29.64 18.94 28.70
C GLU A 110 -29.62 18.31 30.11
N ASP A 111 -30.79 18.00 30.66
CA ASP A 111 -30.95 17.35 31.96
C ASP A 111 -30.40 15.92 31.98
N VAL A 112 -30.58 15.16 30.88
CA VAL A 112 -30.09 13.79 30.76
C VAL A 112 -28.57 13.77 30.63
N ILE A 113 -28.00 14.70 29.85
CA ILE A 113 -26.55 14.84 29.69
C ILE A 113 -25.91 15.28 31.01
N ALA A 114 -26.51 16.22 31.75
CA ALA A 114 -26.01 16.63 33.06
C ALA A 114 -25.98 15.46 34.07
N GLU A 115 -27.04 14.65 34.11
CA GLU A 115 -27.09 13.44 34.94
C GLU A 115 -26.01 12.43 34.52
N LEU A 116 -25.81 12.20 33.21
CA LEU A 116 -24.76 11.32 32.71
C LEU A 116 -23.35 11.83 33.07
N CYS A 117 -23.09 13.14 32.94
CA CYS A 117 -21.84 13.76 33.36
C CYS A 117 -21.59 13.56 34.87
N SER A 118 -22.61 13.74 35.70
CA SER A 118 -22.50 13.52 37.16
C SER A 118 -22.13 12.08 37.50
N ARG A 119 -22.68 11.10 36.77
CA ARG A 119 -22.33 9.67 36.93
C ARG A 119 -20.92 9.38 36.46
N LEU A 120 -20.47 10.01 35.37
CA LEU A 120 -19.12 9.86 34.84
C LEU A 120 -18.05 10.40 35.79
N GLN A 121 -18.36 11.40 36.61
CA GLN A 121 -17.44 11.92 37.64
C GLN A 121 -17.06 10.88 38.71
N ALA A 122 -17.88 9.85 38.92
CA ALA A 122 -17.59 8.77 39.87
C ALA A 122 -16.56 7.75 39.37
N PHE A 123 -16.25 7.74 38.06
CA PHE A 123 -15.34 6.77 37.45
C PHE A 123 -13.88 7.27 37.44
N PRO A 124 -12.89 6.35 37.35
CA PRO A 124 -11.50 6.71 37.08
C PRO A 124 -11.36 7.60 35.83
N ARG A 125 -10.35 8.46 35.80
CA ARG A 125 -10.19 9.48 34.74
C ARG A 125 -10.12 8.89 33.33
N SER A 126 -9.42 7.77 33.15
CA SER A 126 -9.35 7.07 31.86
C SER A 126 -10.72 6.55 31.42
N ASP A 127 -11.52 6.02 32.33
CA ASP A 127 -12.86 5.52 32.04
C ASP A 127 -13.84 6.67 31.79
N ARG A 128 -13.67 7.78 32.50
CA ARG A 128 -14.40 9.04 32.25
C ARG A 128 -14.07 9.60 30.86
N ALA A 129 -12.81 9.61 30.45
CA ALA A 129 -12.39 10.02 29.11
C ALA A 129 -13.04 9.14 28.03
N GLU A 130 -13.09 7.83 28.26
CA GLU A 130 -13.74 6.88 27.37
C GLU A 130 -15.25 7.09 27.26
N GLY A 131 -15.91 7.31 28.41
CA GLY A 131 -17.34 7.61 28.47
C GLY A 131 -17.68 8.90 27.73
N LEU A 132 -16.89 9.96 27.94
CA LEU A 132 -17.06 11.23 27.23
C LEU A 132 -16.82 11.08 25.73
N ALA A 133 -15.77 10.36 25.31
CA ALA A 133 -15.52 10.08 23.89
C ALA A 133 -16.68 9.28 23.25
N SER A 134 -17.28 8.35 23.98
CA SER A 134 -18.43 7.56 23.52
C SER A 134 -19.69 8.41 23.37
N LEU A 135 -19.97 9.29 24.34
CA LEU A 135 -21.12 10.21 24.28
C LEU A 135 -20.97 11.22 23.15
N LEU A 136 -19.80 11.86 23.01
CA LEU A 136 -19.51 12.75 21.91
C LEU A 136 -19.53 12.00 20.56
N GLY A 137 -19.09 10.73 20.53
CA GLY A 137 -19.16 9.88 19.34
C GLY A 137 -20.61 9.64 18.90
N ALA A 138 -21.50 9.37 19.86
CA ALA A 138 -22.93 9.29 19.60
C ALA A 138 -23.46 10.63 19.05
N CYS A 139 -23.05 11.77 19.60
CA CYS A 139 -23.42 13.08 19.07
C CYS A 139 -23.04 13.24 17.59
N VAL A 140 -21.85 12.78 17.18
CA VAL A 140 -21.41 12.78 15.76
C VAL A 140 -22.33 11.92 14.91
N GLU A 141 -22.63 10.69 15.35
CA GLU A 141 -23.46 9.75 14.60
C GLU A 141 -24.89 10.24 14.40
N PHE A 142 -25.45 10.96 15.38
CA PHE A 142 -26.77 11.59 15.28
C PHE A 142 -26.76 12.95 14.58
N GLY A 143 -25.59 13.42 14.13
CA GLY A 143 -25.46 14.67 13.37
C GLY A 143 -25.74 15.92 14.19
N LEU A 144 -25.49 15.88 15.51
CA LEU A 144 -25.60 17.06 16.36
C LEU A 144 -24.50 18.06 16.00
N GLU A 145 -24.89 19.32 15.84
CA GLU A 145 -23.95 20.42 15.62
C GLU A 145 -23.12 20.71 16.87
N ALA A 146 -21.86 21.12 16.66
CA ALA A 146 -20.92 21.54 17.70
C ALA A 146 -21.49 22.54 18.72
N HIS A 147 -22.37 23.44 18.26
CA HIS A 147 -22.93 24.51 19.08
C HIS A 147 -24.18 24.09 19.87
N ASN A 148 -24.62 22.84 19.74
CA ASN A 148 -25.74 22.36 20.53
C ASN A 148 -25.38 22.36 22.02
N PRO A 149 -26.26 22.88 22.91
CA PRO A 149 -26.03 22.91 24.36
C PRO A 149 -25.50 21.60 24.97
N PRO A 150 -26.06 20.40 24.68
CA PRO A 150 -25.54 19.15 25.22
C PRO A 150 -24.10 18.85 24.79
N VAL A 151 -23.74 19.20 23.55
CA VAL A 151 -22.37 19.02 23.04
C VAL A 151 -21.43 19.97 23.76
N LEU A 152 -21.80 21.25 23.91
CA LEU A 152 -20.99 22.23 24.63
C LEU A 152 -20.75 21.84 26.09
N THR A 153 -21.75 21.30 26.78
CA THR A 153 -21.61 20.80 28.16
C THR A 153 -20.62 19.65 28.22
N LEU A 154 -20.73 18.66 27.32
CA LEU A 154 -19.77 17.55 27.23
C LEU A 154 -18.34 18.05 26.90
N MET A 155 -18.21 19.07 26.07
CA MET A 155 -16.91 19.65 25.72
C MET A 155 -16.27 20.41 26.89
N ASN A 156 -17.06 21.10 27.71
CA ASN A 156 -16.55 21.73 28.94
C ASN A 156 -16.07 20.68 29.95
N GLU A 157 -16.83 19.60 30.11
CA GLU A 157 -16.44 18.44 30.95
C GLU A 157 -15.13 17.80 30.46
N CYS A 158 -14.89 17.77 29.14
CA CYS A 158 -13.61 17.31 28.59
C CYS A 158 -12.45 18.25 28.99
N LEU A 159 -12.64 19.57 28.97
CA LEU A 159 -11.59 20.53 29.37
C LEU A 159 -11.23 20.38 30.86
N GLU A 160 -12.22 20.20 31.73
CA GLU A 160 -11.98 19.94 33.15
C GLU A 160 -11.21 18.64 33.38
N LEU A 161 -11.52 17.60 32.59
CA LEU A 161 -10.81 16.32 32.65
C LEU A 161 -9.36 16.45 32.18
N LEU A 162 -9.13 17.12 31.05
CA LEU A 162 -7.80 17.28 30.42
C LEU A 162 -6.84 18.14 31.27
N SER A 163 -7.38 19.01 32.11
CA SER A 163 -6.58 19.87 33.01
C SER A 163 -5.65 19.09 33.95
N ASN A 164 -5.90 17.81 34.20
CA ASN A 164 -5.19 17.01 35.19
C ASN A 164 -4.18 15.97 34.65
N ARG A 165 -3.90 15.93 33.34
CA ARG A 165 -2.85 15.13 32.63
C ARG A 165 -2.74 13.61 32.87
N ASP A 166 -3.47 13.00 33.81
CA ASP A 166 -3.47 11.55 34.08
C ASP A 166 -4.48 10.80 33.20
N ILE A 167 -4.28 10.80 31.87
CA ILE A 167 -5.15 10.10 30.92
C ILE A 167 -4.28 9.28 29.96
N GLY A 168 -4.66 8.02 29.75
CA GLY A 168 -3.94 7.15 28.82
C GLY A 168 -3.96 7.67 27.38
N VAL A 169 -2.86 7.42 26.64
CA VAL A 169 -2.68 7.87 25.25
C VAL A 169 -3.81 7.35 24.35
N ALA A 170 -4.25 6.10 24.55
CA ALA A 170 -5.36 5.52 23.80
C ALA A 170 -6.67 6.31 23.94
N GLN A 171 -7.02 6.68 25.17
CA GLN A 171 -8.22 7.46 25.48
C GLN A 171 -8.11 8.88 24.94
N LEU A 172 -6.94 9.52 25.08
CA LEU A 172 -6.66 10.84 24.49
C LEU A 172 -6.82 10.82 22.96
N CYS A 173 -6.27 9.80 22.29
CA CYS A 173 -6.43 9.67 20.84
C CYS A 173 -7.89 9.48 20.44
N ARG A 174 -8.64 8.62 21.12
CA ARG A 174 -10.08 8.43 20.84
C ARG A 174 -10.88 9.71 21.04
N LEU A 175 -10.65 10.41 22.15
CA LEU A 175 -11.31 11.69 22.42
C LEU A 175 -10.97 12.73 21.34
N GLY A 176 -9.70 12.86 20.97
CA GLY A 176 -9.26 13.78 19.92
C GLY A 176 -9.87 13.48 18.55
N GLU A 177 -10.01 12.19 18.20
CA GLU A 177 -10.64 11.77 16.95
C GLU A 177 -12.11 12.19 16.87
N VAL A 178 -12.86 11.99 17.96
CA VAL A 178 -14.29 12.33 18.04
C VAL A 178 -14.49 13.85 18.05
N VAL A 179 -13.71 14.57 18.86
CA VAL A 179 -13.76 16.05 18.91
C VAL A 179 -13.43 16.65 17.53
N CYS A 180 -12.44 16.11 16.83
CA CYS A 180 -12.11 16.54 15.48
C CYS A 180 -13.25 16.30 14.48
N ALA A 181 -14.07 15.28 14.68
CA ALA A 181 -15.25 15.02 13.85
C ALA A 181 -16.41 16.01 14.13
N LEU A 182 -16.56 16.50 15.37
CA LEU A 182 -17.61 17.45 15.77
C LEU A 182 -17.32 18.90 15.40
N GLU A 183 -16.21 19.45 15.90
CA GLU A 183 -15.88 20.88 15.78
C GLU A 183 -14.83 21.16 14.69
N GLY A 184 -14.26 20.10 14.09
CA GLY A 184 -13.14 20.24 13.18
C GLY A 184 -11.84 20.61 13.91
N ARG A 185 -10.96 21.31 13.19
CA ARG A 185 -9.56 21.54 13.60
C ARG A 185 -9.37 22.69 14.60
N ARG A 186 -10.38 23.54 14.80
CA ARG A 186 -10.25 24.75 15.64
C ARG A 186 -10.77 24.56 17.07
N SER A 187 -11.05 23.32 17.46
CA SER A 187 -11.56 23.02 18.79
C SER A 187 -10.52 23.31 19.86
N ARG A 188 -10.93 24.06 20.90
CA ARG A 188 -10.09 24.29 22.08
C ARG A 188 -9.78 22.97 22.80
N VAL A 189 -10.76 22.05 22.83
CA VAL A 189 -10.61 20.72 23.43
C VAL A 189 -9.54 19.92 22.69
N LEU A 190 -9.52 20.00 21.36
CA LEU A 190 -8.52 19.29 20.56
C LEU A 190 -7.10 19.79 20.83
N THR A 191 -6.90 21.11 21.00
CA THR A 191 -5.59 21.67 21.37
C THR A 191 -5.10 21.12 22.71
N GLU A 192 -5.95 21.09 23.72
CA GLU A 192 -5.62 20.54 25.05
C GLU A 192 -5.36 19.02 25.00
N VAL A 193 -6.13 18.27 24.19
CA VAL A 193 -5.87 16.85 23.94
C VAL A 193 -4.48 16.66 23.36
N LEU A 194 -4.09 17.46 22.36
CA LEU A 194 -2.77 17.36 21.74
C LEU A 194 -1.65 17.75 22.71
N ASP A 195 -1.87 18.68 23.63
CA ASP A 195 -0.90 19.02 24.67
C ASP A 195 -0.72 17.88 25.67
N CYS A 196 -1.81 17.21 26.05
CA CYS A 196 -1.75 16.00 26.86
C CYS A 196 -1.05 14.85 26.14
N VAL A 197 -1.34 14.65 24.84
CA VAL A 197 -0.65 13.64 24.01
C VAL A 197 0.83 13.96 23.89
N CYS A 198 1.21 15.23 23.72
CA CYS A 198 2.60 15.65 23.66
C CYS A 198 3.34 15.30 24.95
N ALA A 199 2.78 15.65 26.10
CA ALA A 199 3.37 15.32 27.39
C ALA A 199 3.50 13.80 27.58
N ALA A 200 2.43 13.04 27.30
CA ALA A 200 2.43 11.60 27.45
C ALA A 200 3.45 10.90 26.52
N VAL A 201 3.62 11.37 25.28
CA VAL A 201 4.61 10.80 24.35
C VAL A 201 6.05 11.15 24.75
N GLU A 202 6.29 12.29 25.39
CA GLU A 202 7.63 12.69 25.86
C GLU A 202 8.02 11.99 27.17
N GLU A 203 7.06 11.74 28.07
CA GLU A 203 7.30 11.21 29.41
C GLU A 203 7.15 9.68 29.49
N ASP A 204 6.21 9.08 28.76
CA ASP A 204 5.87 7.66 28.83
C ASP A 204 6.34 6.82 27.64
N VAL A 205 6.49 5.51 27.87
CA VAL A 205 6.79 4.56 26.79
C VAL A 205 5.50 4.18 26.06
N VAL A 206 5.32 4.79 24.88
CA VAL A 206 4.19 4.50 23.99
C VAL A 206 4.22 3.06 23.47
N SER A 207 3.10 2.34 23.57
CA SER A 207 2.97 1.00 23.00
C SER A 207 2.86 1.02 21.46
N PRO A 208 3.13 -0.11 20.77
CA PRO A 208 2.97 -0.18 19.30
C PRO A 208 1.58 0.20 18.79
N SER A 209 0.52 -0.12 19.55
CA SER A 209 -0.85 0.22 19.17
C SER A 209 -1.13 1.70 19.38
N GLU A 210 -0.64 2.28 20.48
CA GLU A 210 -0.78 3.71 20.74
C GLU A 210 -0.02 4.55 19.73
N ALA A 211 1.18 4.13 19.30
CA ALA A 211 1.92 4.85 18.28
C ALA A 211 1.10 4.98 16.97
N VAL A 212 0.42 3.91 16.54
CA VAL A 212 -0.47 3.95 15.37
C VAL A 212 -1.64 4.91 15.58
N MET A 213 -2.24 4.92 16.77
CA MET A 213 -3.35 5.83 17.10
C MET A 213 -2.89 7.30 17.07
N VAL A 214 -1.72 7.62 17.64
CA VAL A 214 -1.17 8.98 17.61
C VAL A 214 -0.86 9.41 16.17
N TYR A 215 -0.20 8.57 15.37
CA TYR A 215 0.02 8.89 13.95
C TYR A 215 -1.29 9.11 13.17
N SER A 216 -2.31 8.30 13.47
CA SER A 216 -3.63 8.40 12.83
C SER A 216 -4.34 9.69 13.23
N LEU A 217 -4.31 10.07 14.51
CA LEU A 217 -4.86 11.32 15.01
C LEU A 217 -4.19 12.53 14.33
N LEU A 218 -2.86 12.56 14.30
CA LEU A 218 -2.10 13.63 13.65
C LEU A 218 -2.36 13.71 12.15
N THR A 219 -2.63 12.57 11.50
CA THR A 219 -2.98 12.55 10.08
C THR A 219 -4.32 13.23 9.81
N ARG A 220 -5.31 13.06 10.71
CA ARG A 220 -6.60 13.78 10.63
C ARG A 220 -6.42 15.27 10.94
N PHE A 221 -5.54 15.57 11.89
CA PHE A 221 -5.16 16.91 12.32
C PHE A 221 -3.82 17.36 11.71
N CYS A 222 -3.73 17.45 10.39
CA CYS A 222 -2.51 17.92 9.73
C CYS A 222 -2.47 19.47 9.70
N GLU A 223 -1.59 20.06 10.50
CA GLU A 223 -1.23 21.48 10.51
C GLU A 223 0.29 21.66 10.32
N PRO A 224 0.78 21.79 9.07
CA PRO A 224 2.21 21.70 8.74
C PRO A 224 3.09 22.82 9.34
N ALA A 225 2.50 23.83 9.98
CA ALA A 225 3.21 24.93 10.65
C ALA A 225 3.13 24.88 12.19
N SER A 226 2.42 23.90 12.76
CA SER A 226 2.26 23.80 14.21
C SER A 226 3.54 23.31 14.89
N GLN A 227 4.09 24.12 15.79
CA GLN A 227 5.24 23.73 16.63
C GLN A 227 4.88 22.52 17.51
N GLN A 228 3.63 22.45 17.98
CA GLN A 228 3.12 21.36 18.81
C GLN A 228 3.14 20.03 18.03
N GLN A 229 2.59 20.01 16.81
CA GLN A 229 2.62 18.81 15.96
C GLN A 229 4.05 18.37 15.65
N THR A 230 4.96 19.32 15.40
CA THR A 230 6.37 19.02 15.14
C THR A 230 7.05 18.36 16.35
N ARG A 231 6.76 18.83 17.58
CA ARG A 231 7.29 18.22 18.81
C ARG A 231 6.79 16.79 18.99
N ILE A 232 5.46 16.59 18.90
CA ILE A 232 4.84 15.26 19.00
C ILE A 232 5.45 14.31 17.97
N LEU A 233 5.57 14.73 16.71
CA LEU A 233 6.17 13.89 15.66
C LEU A 233 7.63 13.56 15.95
N SER A 234 8.43 14.51 16.45
CA SER A 234 9.84 14.27 16.74
C SER A 234 10.05 13.24 17.87
N ALA A 235 9.24 13.31 18.93
CA ALA A 235 9.23 12.35 20.02
C ALA A 235 8.71 10.99 19.53
N LEU A 236 7.55 10.98 18.86
CA LEU A 236 6.93 9.76 18.33
C LEU A 236 7.83 9.03 17.32
N HIS A 237 8.56 9.77 16.47
CA HIS A 237 9.52 9.18 15.54
C HIS A 237 10.66 8.48 16.30
N THR A 238 11.13 9.08 17.39
CA THR A 238 12.20 8.54 18.24
C THR A 238 11.76 7.26 18.93
N ASP A 239 10.56 7.23 19.51
CA ASP A 239 10.05 6.04 20.18
C ASP A 239 9.64 4.94 19.22
N THR A 240 8.99 5.32 18.10
CA THR A 240 8.66 4.36 17.04
C THR A 240 9.93 3.64 16.57
N ARG A 241 11.05 4.36 16.41
CA ARG A 241 12.36 3.77 16.05
C ARG A 241 12.87 2.73 17.06
N ARG A 242 12.54 2.86 18.35
CA ARG A 242 12.92 1.92 19.41
C ARG A 242 12.02 0.69 19.40
N LEU A 243 10.72 0.87 19.18
CA LEU A 243 9.73 -0.21 19.19
C LEU A 243 9.50 -0.90 17.83
N VAL A 244 10.16 -0.47 16.74
CA VAL A 244 9.99 -1.03 15.38
C VAL A 244 9.98 -2.57 15.35
N HIS A 245 10.89 -3.20 16.10
CA HIS A 245 11.03 -4.65 16.13
C HIS A 245 9.80 -5.40 16.68
N ARG A 246 8.89 -4.70 17.37
CA ARG A 246 7.64 -5.23 17.94
C ARG A 246 6.42 -4.98 17.03
N LEU A 247 6.54 -4.12 16.02
CA LEU A 247 5.43 -3.78 15.12
C LEU A 247 4.97 -4.99 14.32
N LYS A 248 3.65 -5.18 14.25
CA LYS A 248 2.98 -6.16 13.38
C LYS A 248 2.83 -5.61 11.96
N ALA A 249 2.53 -6.47 10.99
CA ALA A 249 2.32 -6.12 9.59
C ALA A 249 1.38 -4.91 9.39
N GLY A 250 0.13 -5.01 9.85
CA GLY A 250 -0.83 -3.91 9.76
C GLY A 250 -0.31 -2.59 10.34
N GLN A 251 0.34 -2.63 11.51
CA GLN A 251 0.91 -1.44 12.15
C GLN A 251 2.03 -0.80 11.34
N VAL A 252 2.89 -1.59 10.69
CA VAL A 252 3.95 -1.06 9.80
C VAL A 252 3.32 -0.36 8.59
N SER A 253 2.30 -0.99 7.98
CA SER A 253 1.54 -0.40 6.87
C SER A 253 0.89 0.92 7.28
N ASP A 254 0.20 0.96 8.41
CA ASP A 254 -0.54 2.14 8.87
C ASP A 254 0.39 3.30 9.24
N ILE A 255 1.55 3.01 9.86
CA ILE A 255 2.55 4.05 10.17
C ILE A 255 3.16 4.59 8.88
N LEU A 256 3.57 3.75 7.92
CA LEU A 256 4.11 4.21 6.63
C LEU A 256 3.10 5.08 5.86
N GLN A 257 1.83 4.69 5.88
CA GLN A 257 0.75 5.49 5.27
C GLN A 257 0.52 6.82 5.98
N SER A 258 0.64 6.84 7.31
CA SER A 258 0.54 8.08 8.08
C SER A 258 1.72 9.02 7.78
N LEU A 259 2.94 8.50 7.71
CA LEU A 259 4.14 9.27 7.32
C LEU A 259 4.01 9.88 5.92
N LEU A 260 3.44 9.12 4.98
CA LEU A 260 3.12 9.62 3.64
C LEU A 260 2.13 10.79 3.68
N LYS A 261 0.99 10.63 4.37
CA LYS A 261 -0.06 11.66 4.46
C LYS A 261 0.41 12.92 5.19
N LEU A 262 1.26 12.75 6.20
CA LEU A 262 1.90 13.83 6.95
C LEU A 262 3.09 14.47 6.21
N GLN A 263 3.42 14.00 5.00
CA GLN A 263 4.53 14.48 4.17
C GLN A 263 5.87 14.52 4.92
N GLN A 264 6.13 13.53 5.77
CA GLN A 264 7.32 13.48 6.62
C GLN A 264 8.56 12.98 5.84
N THR A 265 8.95 13.74 4.80
CA THR A 265 10.09 13.41 3.92
C THR A 265 11.43 13.36 4.65
N GLN A 266 11.54 14.04 5.80
CA GLN A 266 12.77 14.08 6.61
C GLN A 266 12.92 12.86 7.55
N ALA A 267 11.90 12.01 7.68
CA ALA A 267 11.92 10.86 8.59
C ALA A 267 12.64 9.63 8.00
N VAL A 268 13.65 9.83 7.15
CA VAL A 268 14.34 8.78 6.37
C VAL A 268 14.81 7.61 7.25
N SER A 269 15.42 7.89 8.41
CA SER A 269 15.91 6.83 9.32
C SER A 269 14.79 5.92 9.86
N LEU A 270 13.61 6.49 10.12
CA LEU A 270 12.45 5.72 10.55
C LEU A 270 11.89 4.91 9.38
N VAL A 271 11.74 5.53 8.20
CA VAL A 271 11.21 4.85 7.00
C VAL A 271 12.09 3.65 6.62
N LEU A 272 13.42 3.79 6.65
CA LEU A 272 14.33 2.67 6.40
C LEU A 272 14.16 1.52 7.41
N ARG A 273 14.01 1.83 8.70
CA ARG A 273 13.75 0.81 9.73
C ARG A 273 12.39 0.15 9.56
N LEU A 274 11.37 0.90 9.16
CA LEU A 274 10.04 0.37 8.86
C LEU A 274 10.07 -0.52 7.62
N SER A 275 10.81 -0.14 6.58
CA SER A 275 11.02 -0.97 5.38
C SER A 275 11.72 -2.30 5.73
N HIS A 276 12.80 -2.24 6.51
CA HIS A 276 13.48 -3.44 6.99
C HIS A 276 12.58 -4.28 7.90
N ARG A 277 11.72 -3.66 8.70
CA ARG A 277 10.72 -4.40 9.48
C ARG A 277 9.68 -5.05 8.56
N ALA A 278 9.24 -4.36 7.51
CA ALA A 278 8.29 -4.85 6.52
C ALA A 278 8.84 -6.12 5.83
N SER A 279 10.13 -6.16 5.49
CA SER A 279 10.75 -7.37 4.92
C SER A 279 10.63 -8.58 5.87
N ARG A 280 10.89 -8.38 7.17
CA ARG A 280 10.85 -9.45 8.19
C ARG A 280 9.44 -9.97 8.49
N VAL A 281 8.43 -9.11 8.40
CA VAL A 281 7.02 -9.47 8.65
C VAL A 281 6.23 -9.71 7.37
N PHE A 282 6.91 -9.77 6.21
CA PHE A 282 6.28 -9.70 4.91
C PHE A 282 5.18 -10.75 4.68
N LYS A 283 5.44 -11.99 5.11
CA LYS A 283 4.51 -13.11 5.00
C LYS A 283 3.16 -12.84 5.67
N ALA A 284 3.11 -12.00 6.70
CA ALA A 284 1.90 -11.69 7.45
C ALA A 284 1.06 -10.57 6.84
N PHE A 285 1.54 -9.86 5.80
CA PHE A 285 0.77 -8.80 5.16
C PHE A 285 -0.38 -9.34 4.30
N ARG A 286 -1.52 -8.69 4.42
CA ARG A 286 -2.63 -8.76 3.46
C ARG A 286 -2.29 -7.99 2.18
N ASP A 287 -2.99 -8.29 1.10
CA ASP A 287 -2.75 -7.65 -0.21
C ASP A 287 -2.91 -6.13 -0.14
N ASP A 288 -3.91 -5.62 0.58
CA ASP A 288 -4.13 -4.17 0.76
C ASP A 288 -3.01 -3.49 1.55
N GLU A 289 -2.43 -4.19 2.53
CA GLU A 289 -1.31 -3.69 3.32
C GLU A 289 -0.02 -3.68 2.50
N ILE A 290 0.21 -4.69 1.65
CA ILE A 290 1.37 -4.67 0.74
C ILE A 290 1.26 -3.48 -0.20
N MET A 291 0.09 -3.25 -0.82
CA MET A 291 -0.13 -2.11 -1.69
C MET A 291 0.17 -0.78 -0.98
N LYS A 292 -0.36 -0.60 0.25
CA LYS A 292 -0.07 0.57 1.08
C LYS A 292 1.44 0.74 1.36
N VAL A 293 2.15 -0.33 1.72
CA VAL A 293 3.60 -0.26 1.97
C VAL A 293 4.35 0.15 0.71
N LEU A 294 4.07 -0.48 -0.44
CA LEU A 294 4.74 -0.17 -1.70
C LEU A 294 4.46 1.27 -2.15
N THR A 295 3.21 1.72 -2.10
CA THR A 295 2.86 3.12 -2.43
C THR A 295 3.60 4.12 -1.53
N ALA A 296 3.64 3.88 -0.22
CA ALA A 296 4.36 4.76 0.69
C ALA A 296 5.86 4.82 0.38
N LEU A 297 6.49 3.68 0.13
CA LEU A 297 7.92 3.62 -0.19
C LEU A 297 8.25 4.25 -1.55
N MET A 298 7.39 4.09 -2.56
CA MET A 298 7.51 4.78 -3.85
C MET A 298 7.48 6.29 -3.67
N THR A 299 6.48 6.83 -2.97
CA THR A 299 6.36 8.29 -2.81
C THR A 299 7.42 8.89 -1.90
N LEU A 300 7.91 8.12 -0.91
CA LEU A 300 9.02 8.54 -0.03
C LEU A 300 10.40 8.28 -0.66
N GLU A 301 10.44 7.76 -1.89
CA GLU A 301 11.66 7.42 -2.65
C GLU A 301 12.63 6.52 -1.85
N GLN A 302 12.08 5.60 -1.05
CA GLN A 302 12.87 4.68 -0.23
C GLN A 302 12.85 3.27 -0.80
N HIS A 303 14.02 2.65 -0.85
CA HIS A 303 14.20 1.28 -1.34
C HIS A 303 14.94 0.43 -0.31
N ASP A 304 14.56 -0.83 -0.22
CA ASP A 304 15.21 -1.83 0.63
C ASP A 304 15.33 -3.15 -0.12
N GLY A 305 16.58 -3.59 -0.33
CA GLY A 305 16.86 -4.84 -1.03
C GLY A 305 16.32 -6.06 -0.29
N GLU A 306 16.19 -6.01 1.04
CA GLU A 306 15.60 -7.11 1.80
C GLU A 306 14.08 -7.21 1.58
N LEU A 307 13.41 -6.09 1.35
CA LEU A 307 11.99 -6.09 1.01
C LEU A 307 11.77 -6.78 -0.34
N VAL A 308 12.63 -6.48 -1.33
CA VAL A 308 12.60 -7.17 -2.63
C VAL A 308 12.85 -8.68 -2.46
N ALA A 309 13.83 -9.09 -1.66
CA ALA A 309 14.08 -10.51 -1.40
C ALA A 309 12.89 -11.19 -0.69
N ALA A 310 12.20 -10.48 0.20
CA ALA A 310 10.99 -10.98 0.85
C ALA A 310 9.82 -11.11 -0.15
N MET A 311 9.68 -10.14 -1.05
CA MET A 311 8.71 -10.17 -2.16
C MET A 311 8.97 -11.39 -3.06
N GLU A 312 10.20 -11.60 -3.52
CA GLU A 312 10.61 -12.74 -4.34
C GLU A 312 10.26 -14.09 -3.70
N LYS A 313 10.45 -14.20 -2.39
CA LYS A 313 10.19 -15.43 -1.66
C LYS A 313 8.70 -15.72 -1.48
N HIS A 314 7.87 -14.68 -1.33
CA HIS A 314 6.50 -14.84 -0.82
C HIS A 314 5.40 -14.49 -1.82
N LEU A 315 5.68 -13.70 -2.85
CA LEU A 315 4.68 -13.27 -3.82
C LEU A 315 4.42 -14.26 -4.96
N PRO A 316 5.40 -14.96 -5.57
CA PRO A 316 5.15 -15.77 -6.77
C PRO A 316 3.97 -16.73 -6.65
N GLY A 317 3.88 -17.49 -5.54
CA GLY A 317 2.74 -18.39 -5.28
C GLY A 317 1.43 -17.69 -4.87
N ARG A 318 1.47 -16.42 -4.46
CA ARG A 318 0.29 -15.61 -4.12
C ARG A 318 -0.34 -14.95 -5.34
N LEU A 319 0.46 -14.61 -6.36
CA LEU A 319 0.00 -13.83 -7.51
C LEU A 319 -1.08 -14.52 -8.33
N GLU A 320 -1.22 -15.84 -8.25
CA GLU A 320 -2.30 -16.58 -8.94
C GLU A 320 -3.69 -16.21 -8.42
N LYS A 321 -3.83 -15.82 -7.14
CA LYS A 321 -5.14 -15.60 -6.49
C LYS A 321 -5.31 -14.19 -5.92
N CYS A 322 -4.34 -13.32 -6.11
CA CYS A 322 -4.37 -11.98 -5.54
C CYS A 322 -5.24 -11.02 -6.37
N ASP A 323 -5.54 -9.87 -5.79
CA ASP A 323 -6.14 -8.75 -6.51
C ASP A 323 -5.21 -8.31 -7.67
N PRO A 324 -5.70 -8.15 -8.91
CA PRO A 324 -4.92 -7.58 -10.01
C PRO A 324 -4.30 -6.20 -9.71
N GLU A 325 -4.88 -5.42 -8.80
CA GLU A 325 -4.29 -4.16 -8.32
C GLU A 325 -2.97 -4.38 -7.57
N LEU A 326 -2.82 -5.48 -6.83
CA LEU A 326 -1.56 -5.81 -6.17
C LEU A 326 -0.46 -6.07 -7.21
N ILE A 327 -0.77 -6.80 -8.29
CA ILE A 327 0.17 -7.01 -9.40
C ILE A 327 0.61 -5.66 -9.98
N GLY A 328 -0.35 -4.75 -10.20
CA GLY A 328 -0.09 -3.39 -10.64
C GLY A 328 0.87 -2.64 -9.71
N ALA A 329 0.64 -2.67 -8.40
CA ALA A 329 1.49 -2.02 -7.41
C ALA A 329 2.92 -2.62 -7.37
N ILE A 330 3.05 -3.95 -7.51
CA ILE A 330 4.36 -4.63 -7.53
C ILE A 330 5.16 -4.21 -8.76
N VAL A 331 4.58 -4.27 -9.96
CA VAL A 331 5.31 -3.93 -11.17
C VAL A 331 5.67 -2.44 -11.22
N GLU A 332 4.81 -1.58 -10.69
CA GLU A 332 5.06 -0.14 -10.55
C GLU A 332 6.22 0.13 -9.59
N TYR A 333 6.22 -0.53 -8.42
CA TYR A 333 7.34 -0.47 -7.47
C TYR A 333 8.66 -0.92 -8.12
N CYS A 334 8.65 -2.04 -8.84
CA CYS A 334 9.84 -2.53 -9.52
C CYS A 334 10.37 -1.54 -10.57
N VAL A 335 9.49 -0.92 -11.36
CA VAL A 335 9.89 0.08 -12.37
C VAL A 335 10.48 1.31 -11.70
N GLN A 336 9.81 1.86 -10.68
CA GLN A 336 10.23 3.09 -10.01
C GLN A 336 11.56 2.89 -9.26
N MET A 337 11.72 1.76 -8.58
CA MET A 337 12.94 1.42 -7.85
C MET A 337 14.03 0.78 -8.72
N ARG A 338 13.78 0.64 -10.03
CA ARG A 338 14.70 -0.01 -10.99
C ARG A 338 15.10 -1.42 -10.55
N CYS A 339 14.17 -2.15 -9.94
CA CYS A 339 14.35 -3.50 -9.47
C CYS A 339 13.92 -4.49 -10.56
N ARG A 340 14.86 -5.29 -11.06
CA ARG A 340 14.62 -6.35 -12.04
C ARG A 340 14.69 -7.71 -11.35
N SER A 341 13.54 -8.18 -10.87
CA SER A 341 13.41 -9.45 -10.13
C SER A 341 12.82 -10.56 -11.00
N GLU A 342 13.65 -11.52 -11.41
CA GLU A 342 13.21 -12.66 -12.24
C GLU A 342 12.05 -13.45 -11.61
N PRO A 343 12.09 -13.88 -10.33
CA PRO A 343 10.99 -14.63 -9.74
C PRO A 343 9.65 -13.88 -9.75
N LEU A 344 9.68 -12.57 -9.55
CA LEU A 344 8.48 -11.73 -9.59
C LEU A 344 7.96 -11.60 -11.02
N PHE A 345 8.82 -11.26 -11.98
CA PHE A 345 8.40 -11.03 -13.35
C PHE A 345 7.99 -12.32 -14.09
N GLU A 346 8.58 -13.48 -13.78
CA GLU A 346 8.05 -14.76 -14.26
C GLU A 346 6.66 -15.04 -13.71
N ALA A 347 6.43 -14.85 -12.41
CA ALA A 347 5.11 -15.07 -11.81
C ALA A 347 4.05 -14.10 -12.37
N VAL A 348 4.40 -12.84 -12.60
CA VAL A 348 3.53 -11.86 -13.28
C VAL A 348 3.22 -12.30 -14.71
N ALA A 349 4.22 -12.77 -15.46
CA ALA A 349 4.03 -13.24 -16.83
C ALA A 349 3.14 -14.48 -16.90
N GLU A 350 3.33 -15.45 -16.01
CA GLU A 350 2.48 -16.64 -15.91
C GLU A 350 1.04 -16.28 -15.55
N ASN A 351 0.84 -15.38 -14.57
CA ASN A 351 -0.49 -14.87 -14.23
C ASN A 351 -1.14 -14.18 -15.45
N PHE A 352 -0.38 -13.34 -16.16
CA PHE A 352 -0.86 -12.66 -17.37
C PHE A 352 -1.36 -13.65 -18.42
N VAL A 353 -0.59 -14.71 -18.71
CA VAL A 353 -0.97 -15.73 -19.69
C VAL A 353 -2.29 -16.42 -19.32
N ARG A 354 -2.53 -16.65 -18.03
CA ARG A 354 -3.71 -17.37 -17.52
C ARG A 354 -4.94 -16.49 -17.33
N HIS A 355 -4.77 -15.20 -17.02
CA HIS A 355 -5.86 -14.38 -16.48
C HIS A 355 -6.03 -12.99 -17.12
N ALA A 356 -5.19 -12.58 -18.08
CA ALA A 356 -5.22 -11.22 -18.63
C ALA A 356 -6.55 -10.81 -19.29
N GLU A 357 -7.36 -11.75 -19.76
CA GLU A 357 -8.74 -11.53 -20.22
C GLU A 357 -9.61 -10.81 -19.17
N ASN A 358 -9.40 -11.09 -17.88
CA ASN A 358 -10.15 -10.50 -16.77
C ASN A 358 -9.59 -9.16 -16.31
N HIS A 359 -8.43 -8.74 -16.83
CA HIS A 359 -7.78 -7.50 -16.43
C HIS A 359 -8.35 -6.28 -17.17
N THR A 360 -8.28 -5.12 -16.52
CA THR A 360 -8.55 -3.84 -17.20
C THR A 360 -7.44 -3.52 -18.20
N THR A 361 -7.72 -2.68 -19.20
CA THR A 361 -6.71 -2.25 -20.19
C THR A 361 -5.53 -1.53 -19.53
N LEU A 362 -5.77 -0.81 -18.42
CA LEU A 362 -4.71 -0.20 -17.62
C LEU A 362 -3.83 -1.24 -16.93
N GLN A 363 -4.41 -2.26 -16.31
CA GLN A 363 -3.64 -3.34 -15.65
C GLN A 363 -2.79 -4.11 -16.65
N ILE A 364 -3.33 -4.42 -17.83
CA ILE A 364 -2.57 -5.04 -18.94
C ILE A 364 -1.40 -4.14 -19.35
N ALA A 365 -1.67 -2.84 -19.55
CA ALA A 365 -0.64 -1.89 -19.95
C ALA A 365 0.47 -1.80 -18.90
N LYS A 366 0.15 -1.68 -17.61
CA LYS A 366 1.15 -1.63 -16.52
C LYS A 366 2.10 -2.83 -16.56
N GLN A 367 1.58 -4.04 -16.72
CA GLN A 367 2.39 -5.26 -16.74
C GLN A 367 3.35 -5.32 -17.93
N ILE A 368 2.85 -5.07 -19.16
CA ILE A 368 3.68 -5.11 -20.37
C ILE A 368 4.70 -3.96 -20.37
N VAL A 369 4.28 -2.76 -19.98
CA VAL A 369 5.16 -1.58 -19.91
C VAL A 369 6.26 -1.80 -18.89
N ALA A 370 5.97 -2.41 -17.74
CA ALA A 370 6.99 -2.70 -16.73
C ALA A 370 8.08 -3.65 -17.27
N MET A 371 7.68 -4.73 -17.94
CA MET A 371 8.62 -5.65 -18.59
C MET A 371 9.47 -4.92 -19.64
N GLY A 372 8.85 -4.10 -20.50
CA GLY A 372 9.60 -3.32 -21.49
C GLY A 372 10.56 -2.30 -20.88
N ARG A 373 10.14 -1.56 -19.85
CA ARG A 373 10.98 -0.55 -19.17
C ARG A 373 12.17 -1.16 -18.44
N LEU A 374 11.99 -2.34 -17.85
CA LEU A 374 13.07 -3.08 -17.17
C LEU A 374 13.81 -4.03 -18.12
N ASN A 375 13.48 -4.02 -19.41
CA ASN A 375 14.01 -4.89 -20.46
C ASN A 375 13.95 -6.39 -20.11
N TYR A 376 12.89 -6.80 -19.41
CA TYR A 376 12.72 -8.16 -18.91
C TYR A 376 11.84 -8.97 -19.87
N LEU A 377 12.38 -10.07 -20.41
CA LEU A 377 11.67 -10.99 -21.28
C LEU A 377 11.42 -12.31 -20.53
N PRO A 378 10.15 -12.67 -20.23
CA PRO A 378 9.86 -13.87 -19.47
C PRO A 378 10.05 -15.17 -20.27
N GLN A 379 10.20 -16.30 -19.57
CA GLN A 379 10.33 -17.61 -20.21
C GLN A 379 9.09 -17.98 -21.04
N CYS A 380 7.90 -17.63 -20.56
CA CYS A 380 6.64 -17.82 -21.28
C CYS A 380 6.32 -16.70 -22.29
N SER A 381 7.31 -15.89 -22.71
CA SER A 381 7.11 -14.72 -23.57
C SER A 381 6.30 -15.00 -24.84
N SER A 382 6.53 -16.12 -25.53
CA SER A 382 5.75 -16.48 -26.72
C SER A 382 4.25 -16.61 -26.44
N GLN A 383 3.87 -17.20 -25.30
CA GLN A 383 2.46 -17.33 -24.90
C GLN A 383 1.91 -15.98 -24.45
N MET A 384 2.70 -15.21 -23.72
CA MET A 384 2.34 -13.87 -23.25
C MET A 384 2.05 -12.91 -24.40
N PHE A 385 2.90 -12.85 -25.42
CA PHE A 385 2.68 -11.98 -26.58
C PHE A 385 1.53 -12.45 -27.46
N LYS A 386 1.31 -13.77 -27.61
CA LYS A 386 0.09 -14.29 -28.26
C LYS A 386 -1.18 -13.84 -27.53
N LYS A 387 -1.17 -13.91 -26.19
CA LYS A 387 -2.28 -13.43 -25.35
C LYS A 387 -2.49 -11.93 -25.51
N LEU A 388 -1.40 -11.14 -25.47
CA LEU A 388 -1.46 -9.70 -25.70
C LEU A 388 -2.02 -9.36 -27.09
N GLU A 389 -1.62 -10.09 -28.14
CA GLU A 389 -2.12 -9.88 -29.50
C GLU A 389 -3.62 -10.17 -29.63
N SER A 390 -4.11 -11.24 -29.01
CA SER A 390 -5.56 -11.53 -28.92
C SER A 390 -6.31 -10.38 -28.23
N ILE A 391 -5.81 -9.94 -27.06
CA ILE A 391 -6.43 -8.82 -26.33
C ILE A 391 -6.41 -7.52 -27.15
N LEU A 392 -5.29 -7.19 -27.79
CA LEU A 392 -5.18 -6.00 -28.64
C LEU A 392 -6.07 -6.10 -29.87
N SER A 393 -6.35 -7.29 -30.39
CA SER A 393 -7.28 -7.48 -31.50
C SER A 393 -8.73 -7.20 -31.10
N GLU A 394 -9.11 -7.65 -29.90
CA GLU A 394 -10.49 -7.54 -29.39
C GLU A 394 -10.77 -6.18 -28.73
N ARG A 395 -9.81 -5.64 -27.97
CA ARG A 395 -10.01 -4.52 -27.06
C ARG A 395 -9.23 -3.26 -27.43
N PHE A 396 -8.65 -3.18 -28.64
CA PHE A 396 -7.80 -2.06 -29.08
C PHE A 396 -8.37 -0.67 -28.73
N SER A 397 -9.64 -0.43 -29.04
CA SER A 397 -10.31 0.86 -28.87
C SER A 397 -10.64 1.20 -27.41
N GLN A 398 -10.57 0.22 -26.51
CA GLN A 398 -10.80 0.37 -25.08
C GLN A 398 -9.55 0.85 -24.33
N PHE A 399 -8.36 0.72 -24.94
CA PHE A 399 -7.14 1.26 -24.35
C PHE A 399 -7.15 2.79 -24.45
N GLN A 400 -6.69 3.44 -23.38
CA GLN A 400 -6.35 4.86 -23.47
C GLN A 400 -5.20 5.01 -24.51
N PRO A 401 -5.29 5.98 -25.45
CA PRO A 401 -4.30 6.12 -26.52
C PRO A 401 -2.85 6.20 -26.02
N ARG A 402 -2.63 6.89 -24.89
CA ARG A 402 -1.30 7.05 -24.30
C ARG A 402 -0.75 5.73 -23.76
N SER A 403 -1.57 4.99 -22.98
CA SER A 403 -1.21 3.66 -22.49
C SER A 403 -0.95 2.67 -23.63
N LEU A 404 -1.70 2.77 -24.73
CA LEU A 404 -1.48 1.92 -25.89
C LEU A 404 -0.13 2.22 -26.56
N VAL A 405 0.23 3.50 -26.73
CA VAL A 405 1.56 3.88 -27.24
C VAL A 405 2.66 3.35 -26.33
N ASP A 406 2.49 3.43 -25.00
CA ASP A 406 3.45 2.88 -24.06
C ASP A 406 3.59 1.35 -24.19
N VAL A 407 2.49 0.62 -24.40
CA VAL A 407 2.51 -0.82 -24.68
C VAL A 407 3.29 -1.11 -25.98
N MET A 408 2.99 -0.39 -27.06
CA MET A 408 3.70 -0.59 -28.34
C MET A 408 5.20 -0.30 -28.20
N HIS A 409 5.56 0.75 -27.46
CA HIS A 409 6.94 1.11 -27.18
C HIS A 409 7.65 0.06 -26.33
N ALA A 410 6.97 -0.49 -25.32
CA ALA A 410 7.47 -1.60 -24.51
C ALA A 410 7.72 -2.87 -25.36
N CYS A 411 6.83 -3.19 -26.29
CA CYS A 411 7.04 -4.30 -27.22
C CYS A 411 8.29 -4.09 -28.10
N ILE A 412 8.56 -2.87 -28.56
CA ILE A 412 9.79 -2.54 -29.31
C ILE A 412 11.04 -2.75 -28.43
N HIS A 413 11.01 -2.33 -27.17
CA HIS A 413 12.11 -2.59 -26.24
C HIS A 413 12.40 -4.08 -26.03
N LEU A 414 11.37 -4.91 -26.13
CA LEU A 414 11.48 -6.38 -26.03
C LEU A 414 11.68 -7.06 -27.39
N GLU A 415 12.03 -6.30 -28.43
CA GLU A 415 12.27 -6.79 -29.79
C GLU A 415 11.06 -7.51 -30.42
N ARG A 416 9.85 -7.16 -29.99
CA ARG A 416 8.57 -7.63 -30.53
C ARG A 416 7.85 -6.49 -31.24
N PHE A 417 8.12 -6.33 -32.53
CA PHE A 417 7.58 -5.19 -33.29
C PHE A 417 6.07 -5.34 -33.58
N PRO A 418 5.21 -4.43 -33.10
CA PRO A 418 3.75 -4.57 -33.23
C PRO A 418 3.22 -4.03 -34.58
N LEU A 419 3.73 -4.56 -35.69
CA LEU A 419 3.47 -4.06 -37.05
C LEU A 419 1.98 -4.07 -37.42
N ASN A 420 1.23 -5.07 -36.94
CA ASN A 420 -0.21 -5.26 -37.18
C ASN A 420 -1.07 -4.07 -36.69
N TYR A 421 -0.53 -3.25 -35.78
CA TYR A 421 -1.26 -2.17 -35.14
C TYR A 421 -0.83 -0.77 -35.61
N MET A 422 0.24 -0.66 -36.42
CA MET A 422 0.82 0.62 -36.81
C MET A 422 -0.16 1.49 -37.59
N THR A 423 -0.92 0.92 -38.52
CA THR A 423 -1.94 1.67 -39.29
C THR A 423 -3.04 2.24 -38.38
N LYS A 424 -3.42 1.52 -37.33
CA LYS A 424 -4.42 1.97 -36.35
C LYS A 424 -3.86 3.10 -35.46
N VAL A 425 -2.63 2.94 -34.96
CA VAL A 425 -1.95 3.93 -34.09
C VAL A 425 -1.62 5.22 -34.85
N PHE A 426 -1.26 5.14 -36.12
CA PHE A 426 -0.99 6.32 -36.96
C PHE A 426 -2.22 6.86 -37.70
N SER A 427 -3.42 6.33 -37.42
CA SER A 427 -4.64 6.88 -38.00
C SER A 427 -4.90 8.31 -37.50
N PRO A 428 -5.44 9.22 -38.34
CA PRO A 428 -5.74 10.60 -37.93
C PRO A 428 -6.63 10.65 -36.68
N HIS A 429 -7.63 9.77 -36.60
CA HIS A 429 -8.52 9.67 -35.45
C HIS A 429 -7.78 9.27 -34.16
N PHE A 430 -6.85 8.32 -34.21
CA PHE A 430 -6.05 7.96 -33.05
C PHE A 430 -5.17 9.12 -32.58
N LEU A 431 -4.50 9.79 -33.52
CA LEU A 431 -3.64 10.95 -33.22
C LEU A 431 -4.43 12.12 -32.63
N GLN A 432 -5.64 12.37 -33.13
CA GLN A 432 -6.53 13.38 -32.56
C GLN A 432 -6.93 13.03 -31.12
N LYS A 433 -7.27 11.76 -30.83
CA LYS A 433 -7.56 11.31 -29.47
C LYS A 433 -6.34 11.41 -28.54
N LEU A 434 -5.15 11.09 -29.05
CA LEU A 434 -3.90 11.21 -28.30
C LEU A 434 -3.60 12.68 -27.93
N GLN A 435 -3.86 13.63 -28.84
CA GLN A 435 -3.68 15.06 -28.62
C GLN A 435 -4.77 15.67 -27.73
N GLY A 436 -6.03 15.28 -27.92
CA GLY A 436 -7.16 15.76 -27.11
C GLY A 436 -7.11 15.31 -25.65
N GLY A 437 -6.42 14.21 -25.35
CA GLY A 437 -6.14 13.78 -23.98
C GLY A 437 -5.08 14.62 -23.26
N ALA A 438 -4.28 15.42 -23.98
CA ALA A 438 -3.23 16.26 -23.39
C ALA A 438 -3.75 17.64 -22.92
N THR A 439 -4.93 18.08 -23.38
CA THR A 439 -5.48 19.42 -23.10
C THR A 439 -6.51 19.45 -21.97
N GLY A 440 -6.85 18.30 -21.37
CA GLY A 440 -7.79 18.19 -20.25
C GLY A 440 -7.18 18.21 -18.84
N GLN A 441 -5.85 18.18 -18.73
CA GLN A 441 -5.14 18.14 -17.43
C GLN A 441 -4.45 19.48 -17.17
N LYS A 442 -5.22 20.47 -16.69
CA LYS A 442 -4.62 21.57 -15.92
C LYS A 442 -4.11 20.95 -14.61
N HIS A 443 -2.81 20.67 -14.55
CA HIS A 443 -2.10 20.47 -13.29
C HIS A 443 -1.12 21.61 -13.09
N THR A 444 -1.45 22.40 -12.07
CA THR A 444 -0.53 23.16 -11.25
C THR A 444 0.66 22.29 -10.85
N GLY A 445 1.87 22.75 -11.17
CA GLY A 445 3.12 22.49 -10.45
C GLY A 445 3.48 21.06 -10.07
N ALA A 446 4.13 20.33 -10.98
CA ALA A 446 5.28 19.47 -10.69
C ALA A 446 5.96 19.12 -12.01
N ALA A 447 7.26 19.34 -12.11
CA ALA A 447 8.04 19.12 -13.33
C ALA A 447 8.22 17.62 -13.59
N ASP A 448 7.36 17.06 -14.43
CA ASP A 448 7.48 15.69 -14.92
C ASP A 448 8.20 15.70 -16.27
N THR A 449 9.36 15.04 -16.33
CA THR A 449 10.21 14.96 -17.52
C THR A 449 9.69 13.87 -18.47
N ALA A 450 8.58 14.17 -19.14
CA ALA A 450 8.13 13.36 -20.28
C ALA A 450 9.02 13.63 -21.50
N PRO A 451 9.57 12.61 -22.19
CA PRO A 451 10.29 12.84 -23.44
C PRO A 451 9.31 13.35 -24.51
N PRO A 452 9.72 14.31 -25.36
CA PRO A 452 8.83 14.89 -26.37
C PRO A 452 8.37 13.82 -27.37
N LEU A 453 7.11 13.91 -27.81
CA LEU A 453 6.45 13.02 -28.79
C LEU A 453 7.27 12.76 -30.07
N HIS A 454 8.22 13.64 -30.39
CA HIS A 454 9.17 13.45 -31.48
C HIS A 454 10.12 12.25 -31.26
N HIS A 455 10.55 11.97 -30.03
CA HIS A 455 11.42 10.83 -29.73
C HIS A 455 10.70 9.49 -29.92
N VAL A 456 9.45 9.39 -29.46
CA VAL A 456 8.62 8.17 -29.63
C VAL A 456 8.32 7.93 -31.11
N ARG A 457 7.99 8.98 -31.86
CA ARG A 457 7.75 8.87 -33.32
C ARG A 457 9.01 8.44 -34.06
N VAL A 458 10.20 8.94 -33.68
CA VAL A 458 11.48 8.56 -34.28
C VAL A 458 11.88 7.12 -33.92
N HIS A 459 11.72 6.69 -32.67
CA HIS A 459 12.02 5.29 -32.28
C HIS A 459 11.06 4.28 -32.92
N ILE A 460 9.76 4.58 -33.02
CA ILE A 460 8.79 3.70 -33.70
C ILE A 460 9.08 3.64 -35.20
N LEU A 461 9.41 4.78 -35.84
CA LEU A 461 9.75 4.81 -37.26
C LEU A 461 11.08 4.14 -37.56
N LEU A 462 12.11 4.33 -36.74
CA LEU A 462 13.40 3.64 -36.88
C LEU A 462 13.27 2.13 -36.71
N GLY A 463 12.50 1.67 -35.72
CA GLY A 463 12.20 0.24 -35.53
C GLY A 463 11.44 -0.38 -36.70
N SER A 464 10.54 0.39 -37.34
CA SER A 464 9.85 -0.06 -38.56
C SER A 464 10.79 -0.13 -39.79
N GLN A 465 11.77 0.77 -39.90
CA GLN A 465 12.75 0.77 -40.99
C GLN A 465 13.80 -0.33 -40.83
N THR A 466 14.28 -0.60 -39.62
CA THR A 466 15.21 -1.71 -39.35
C THR A 466 14.55 -3.08 -39.55
N ALA A 467 13.27 -3.23 -39.17
CA ALA A 467 12.51 -4.45 -39.44
C ALA A 467 12.21 -4.65 -40.95
N LEU A 468 11.94 -3.58 -41.71
CA LEU A 468 11.78 -3.63 -43.17
C LEU A 468 13.09 -3.97 -43.90
N LEU A 469 14.24 -3.55 -43.36
CA LEU A 469 15.56 -3.92 -43.90
C LEU A 469 15.90 -5.38 -43.57
N SER A 470 15.64 -5.84 -42.34
CA SER A 470 15.84 -7.25 -41.95
C SER A 470 14.91 -8.20 -42.72
N SER A 471 13.66 -7.81 -42.97
CA SER A 471 12.72 -8.59 -43.80
C SER A 471 13.10 -8.59 -45.29
N ARG A 472 13.82 -7.57 -45.78
CA ARG A 472 14.37 -7.53 -47.14
C ARG A 472 15.65 -8.34 -47.28
N GLU A 473 16.49 -8.42 -46.25
CA GLU A 473 17.69 -9.26 -46.24
C GLU A 473 17.35 -10.76 -46.16
N GLU A 474 16.32 -11.15 -45.41
CA GLU A 474 15.84 -12.55 -45.40
C GLU A 474 15.26 -13.01 -46.75
N VAL A 475 14.66 -12.10 -47.52
CA VAL A 475 14.15 -12.40 -48.89
C VAL A 475 15.28 -12.47 -49.91
N PHE A 476 16.42 -11.78 -49.70
CA PHE A 476 17.59 -11.85 -50.60
C PHE A 476 18.51 -13.04 -50.34
N LEU A 477 18.44 -13.67 -49.16
CA LEU A 477 19.22 -14.87 -48.82
C LEU A 477 18.52 -16.20 -49.16
N SER A 478 17.31 -16.15 -49.72
CA SER A 478 16.54 -17.34 -50.15
C SER A 478 16.44 -17.48 -51.68
N ARG A 479 17.56 -17.31 -52.40
CA ARG A 479 17.72 -17.87 -53.77
C ARG A 479 18.71 -19.03 -53.71
N PRO A 480 18.24 -20.30 -53.81
CA PRO A 480 19.15 -21.41 -54.06
C PRO A 480 19.63 -21.36 -55.51
N GLY A 481 20.92 -21.61 -55.71
CA GLY A 481 21.54 -21.64 -57.03
C GLY A 481 20.95 -22.74 -57.92
N LEU A 482 20.61 -22.33 -59.14
CA LEU A 482 20.90 -23.00 -60.40
C LEU A 482 20.90 -21.92 -61.50
#